data_AF-A0A183GDM3-F1
#
_entry.id   AF-A0A183GDM3-F1
#
_cell.length_a   1.000
_cell.length_b   1.000
_cell.length_c   1.000
_cell.angle_alpha   90.00
_cell.angle_beta   90.00
_cell.angle_gamma   90.00
#
_symmetry.space_group_name_H-M   'P 1'
#
loop_
_entity.id
_entity.type
_entity.pdbx_description
1 polymer ?
#
loop_
_entity_poly.entity_id
_entity_poly.type
_entity_poly.pdbx_seq_one_letter_code
_entity_poly.pdbx_strand_id
1 'polypeptide(L)'
;LHPKSDRIHIGADEAYHIAEDDRCRNRLSQFGEADGKRAVEKLKLTHIAKVARLARASGFKEVFAWNDMFDKSLVEDIREAGLGDLITPVVWGYKVDVTAEGYFPANLFKRLSRVFSKLYFASAFKGALTKDEKYITTDRYLRNHMSYVKLYRENKEDLDGRVGGIIVTGWQRYMHHAPLCELLMISIPSLVSDLVYLDNVTRDRNEMWKRTRVSDPGPSSGNVQEI
;
A
#
# COMPACT_ATOMS: atom_id res chain seq x y z
N LEU A 1 -13.95 11.51 -10.39
CA LEU A 1 -14.00 10.50 -9.30
C LEU A 1 -15.36 9.83 -9.30
N HIS A 2 -15.45 8.59 -8.79
CA HIS A 2 -16.74 7.90 -8.67
C HIS A 2 -17.64 8.68 -7.68
N PRO A 3 -18.89 9.01 -8.05
CA PRO A 3 -19.73 9.96 -7.31
C PRO A 3 -20.13 9.49 -5.89
N LYS A 4 -20.02 8.20 -5.59
CA LYS A 4 -20.33 7.61 -4.28
C LYS A 4 -19.10 7.29 -3.43
N SER A 5 -17.91 7.67 -3.89
CA SER A 5 -16.68 7.37 -3.17
C SER A 5 -16.53 8.32 -1.98
N ASP A 6 -16.46 7.76 -0.77
CA ASP A 6 -16.21 8.49 0.47
C ASP A 6 -14.74 8.39 0.91
N ARG A 7 -13.89 7.72 0.12
CA ARG A 7 -12.47 7.52 0.41
C ARG A 7 -11.61 8.01 -0.74
N ILE A 8 -10.45 8.55 -0.43
CA ILE A 8 -9.48 9.00 -1.43
C ILE A 8 -8.06 8.65 -0.99
N HIS A 9 -7.21 8.26 -1.93
CA HIS A 9 -5.78 8.14 -1.71
C HIS A 9 -5.10 9.37 -2.29
N ILE A 10 -4.37 10.13 -1.46
CA ILE A 10 -3.70 11.38 -1.88
C ILE A 10 -2.26 11.16 -2.37
N GLY A 11 -1.79 9.91 -2.35
CA GLY A 11 -0.45 9.54 -2.78
C GLY A 11 0.55 9.84 -1.67
N ALA A 12 1.45 10.79 -1.95
CA ALA A 12 2.58 11.15 -1.10
C ALA A 12 3.62 10.02 -0.97
N ASP A 13 4.01 9.44 -2.10
CA ASP A 13 5.09 8.48 -2.27
C ASP A 13 6.28 9.07 -3.05
N GLU A 14 7.49 8.58 -2.75
CA GLU A 14 8.70 8.70 -3.58
C GLU A 14 9.08 10.13 -4.02
N ALA A 15 8.74 11.13 -3.20
CA ALA A 15 9.11 12.51 -3.45
C ALA A 15 10.54 12.79 -2.97
N TYR A 16 11.52 12.43 -3.82
CA TYR A 16 12.95 12.48 -3.47
C TYR A 16 13.57 13.90 -3.45
N HIS A 17 13.07 14.81 -4.28
CA HIS A 17 13.63 16.16 -4.45
C HIS A 17 12.95 17.24 -3.58
N ILE A 18 12.50 16.86 -2.39
CA ILE A 18 11.88 17.81 -1.45
C ILE A 18 12.96 18.74 -0.90
N ALA A 19 12.59 20.03 -0.71
CA ALA A 19 13.49 21.09 -0.26
C ALA A 19 14.53 21.58 -1.28
N GLU A 20 14.45 21.13 -2.54
CA GLU A 20 15.36 21.54 -3.60
C GLU A 20 14.87 22.76 -4.41
N ASP A 21 13.61 23.19 -4.28
CA ASP A 21 13.08 24.38 -4.95
C ASP A 21 12.97 25.60 -4.02
N ASP A 22 12.88 26.79 -4.62
CA ASP A 22 12.83 28.06 -3.87
C ASP A 22 11.63 28.16 -2.93
N ARG A 23 10.48 27.59 -3.29
CA ARG A 23 9.28 27.66 -2.44
C ARG A 23 9.48 26.83 -1.18
N CYS A 24 10.09 25.65 -1.30
CA CYS A 24 10.42 24.85 -0.13
C CYS A 24 11.52 25.50 0.72
N ARG A 25 12.58 26.06 0.11
CA ARG A 25 13.62 26.80 0.85
C ARG A 25 13.07 27.99 1.64
N ASN A 26 12.20 28.78 1.02
CA ASN A 26 11.54 29.92 1.66
C ASN A 26 10.61 29.48 2.80
N ARG A 27 10.01 28.30 2.70
CA ARG A 27 9.17 27.76 3.78
C ARG A 27 10.02 27.22 4.92
N LEU A 28 11.16 26.59 4.63
CA LEU A 28 12.11 26.08 5.63
C LEU A 28 12.68 27.19 6.51
N SER A 29 13.01 28.35 5.94
CA SER A 29 13.52 29.48 6.71
C SER A 29 12.51 30.02 7.74
N GLN A 30 11.22 29.70 7.59
CA GLN A 30 10.14 30.11 8.49
C GLN A 30 9.82 29.08 9.59
N PHE A 31 10.34 27.83 9.50
CA PHE A 31 10.01 26.78 10.47
C PHE A 31 10.64 26.98 11.84
N GLY A 32 11.75 27.72 11.93
CA GLY A 32 12.49 27.91 13.19
C GLY A 32 13.08 26.63 13.78
N GLU A 33 13.15 25.54 13.01
CA GLU A 33 13.76 24.27 13.41
C GLU A 33 15.26 24.30 13.12
N ALA A 34 16.07 24.05 14.16
CA ALA A 34 17.52 24.16 14.08
C ALA A 34 18.15 22.94 13.38
N ASP A 35 17.53 21.76 13.51
CA ASP A 35 17.96 20.57 12.78
C ASP A 35 17.38 20.59 11.36
N GLY A 36 18.24 20.85 10.37
CA GLY A 36 17.85 20.89 8.96
C GLY A 36 17.18 19.61 8.46
N LYS A 37 17.55 18.43 8.96
CA LYS A 37 16.89 17.17 8.56
C LYS A 37 15.47 17.11 9.12
N ARG A 38 15.31 17.45 10.40
CA ARG A 38 13.99 17.52 11.04
C ARG A 38 13.11 18.60 10.41
N ALA A 39 13.68 19.73 10.00
CA ALA A 39 12.95 20.78 9.30
C ALA A 39 12.36 20.27 7.97
N VAL A 40 13.13 19.49 7.20
CA VAL A 40 12.65 18.84 5.97
C VAL A 40 11.55 17.82 6.25
N GLU A 41 11.68 17.03 7.32
CA GLU A 41 10.61 16.11 7.75
C GLU A 41 9.33 16.87 8.12
N LYS A 42 9.41 17.91 8.94
CA LYS A 42 8.27 18.77 9.29
C LYS A 42 7.63 19.41 8.07
N LEU A 43 8.42 19.81 7.06
CA LEU A 43 7.92 20.30 5.79
C LEU A 43 7.07 19.25 5.05
N LYS A 44 7.55 18.00 4.96
CA LYS A 44 6.79 16.87 4.36
C LYS A 44 5.46 16.66 5.07
N LEU A 45 5.50 16.51 6.39
CA LEU A 45 4.32 16.27 7.22
C LEU A 45 3.29 17.40 7.10
N THR A 46 3.76 18.65 7.10
CA THR A 46 2.90 19.83 6.93
C THR A 46 2.21 19.84 5.55
N HIS A 47 2.92 19.43 4.50
CA HIS A 47 2.35 19.34 3.17
C HIS A 47 1.28 18.25 3.08
N ILE A 48 1.58 17.04 3.56
CA ILE A 48 0.63 15.91 3.61
C ILE A 48 -0.62 16.32 4.40
N ALA A 49 -0.44 16.95 5.56
CA ALA A 49 -1.55 17.44 6.39
C ALA A 49 -2.40 18.48 5.67
N LYS A 50 -1.78 19.42 4.93
CA LYS A 50 -2.50 20.43 4.14
C LYS A 50 -3.37 19.78 3.05
N VAL A 51 -2.81 18.84 2.29
CA VAL A 51 -3.55 18.13 1.23
C VAL A 51 -4.67 17.28 1.84
N ALA A 52 -4.40 16.59 2.94
CA ALA A 52 -5.41 15.80 3.63
C ALA A 52 -6.57 16.67 4.15
N ARG A 53 -6.31 17.86 4.71
CA ARG A 53 -7.37 18.81 5.10
C ARG A 53 -8.22 19.23 3.91
N LEU A 54 -7.63 19.49 2.75
CA LEU A 54 -8.37 19.82 1.53
C LEU A 54 -9.26 18.65 1.06
N ALA A 55 -8.75 17.41 1.12
CA ALA A 55 -9.54 16.22 0.82
C ALA A 55 -10.72 16.06 1.79
N ARG A 56 -10.50 16.22 3.10
CA ARG A 56 -11.57 16.19 4.13
C ARG A 56 -12.62 17.27 3.89
N ALA A 57 -12.20 18.51 3.61
CA ALA A 57 -13.09 19.63 3.30
C ALA A 57 -13.90 19.40 2.01
N SER A 58 -13.39 18.58 1.09
CA SER A 58 -14.09 18.16 -0.14
C SER A 58 -15.10 17.03 0.11
N GLY A 59 -15.26 16.56 1.35
CA GLY A 59 -16.27 15.57 1.75
C GLY A 59 -15.76 14.13 1.90
N PHE A 60 -14.46 13.86 1.70
CA PHE A 60 -13.91 12.51 1.90
C PHE A 60 -13.80 12.16 3.40
N LYS A 61 -14.33 10.99 3.77
CA LYS A 61 -14.35 10.46 5.15
C LYS A 61 -13.15 9.62 5.51
N GLU A 62 -12.41 9.09 4.55
CA GLU A 62 -11.16 8.36 4.77
C GLU A 62 -10.14 8.83 3.73
N VAL A 63 -9.00 9.34 4.21
CA VAL A 63 -7.94 9.87 3.35
C VAL A 63 -6.70 9.01 3.54
N PHE A 64 -6.28 8.30 2.50
CA PHE A 64 -5.13 7.42 2.52
C PHE A 64 -3.87 8.14 2.02
N ALA A 65 -2.73 7.81 2.60
CA ALA A 65 -1.42 8.24 2.12
C ALA A 65 -0.39 7.12 2.27
N TRP A 66 0.56 7.05 1.34
CA TRP A 66 1.66 6.10 1.39
C TRP A 66 2.60 6.42 2.56
N ASN A 67 3.08 5.40 3.25
CA ASN A 67 3.83 5.55 4.49
C ASN A 67 5.27 6.07 4.33
N ASP A 68 5.89 5.86 3.17
CA ASP A 68 7.33 6.05 2.94
C ASP A 68 7.79 7.50 3.16
N MET A 69 6.89 8.47 3.02
CA MET A 69 7.20 9.88 3.26
C MET A 69 7.13 10.32 4.73
N PHE A 70 6.72 9.44 5.65
CA PHE A 70 6.68 9.72 7.09
C PHE A 70 7.05 8.54 8.01
N ASP A 71 7.52 7.42 7.45
CA ASP A 71 7.85 6.22 8.21
C ASP A 71 9.06 6.39 9.15
N LYS A 72 9.94 7.35 8.84
CA LYS A 72 11.12 7.74 9.61
C LYS A 72 10.90 8.97 10.48
N SER A 73 9.78 9.66 10.33
CA SER A 73 9.51 10.88 11.10
C SER A 73 9.25 10.55 12.58
N LEU A 74 9.53 11.52 13.44
CA LEU A 74 9.31 11.38 14.88
C LEU A 74 7.80 11.36 15.19
N VAL A 75 7.41 10.61 16.22
CA VAL A 75 5.99 10.45 16.61
C VAL A 75 5.38 11.79 16.99
N GLU A 76 6.14 12.62 17.70
CA GLU A 76 5.80 13.99 18.08
C GLU A 76 5.54 14.87 16.87
N ASP A 77 6.36 14.80 15.83
CA ASP A 77 6.22 15.63 14.62
C ASP A 77 4.98 15.20 13.80
N ILE A 78 4.71 13.89 13.70
CA ILE A 78 3.51 13.36 13.04
C ILE A 78 2.25 13.83 13.77
N ARG A 79 2.27 13.83 15.11
CA ARG A 79 1.16 14.32 15.95
C ARG A 79 0.99 15.83 15.84
N GLU A 80 2.08 16.59 15.88
CA GLU A 80 2.07 18.06 15.73
C GLU A 80 1.46 18.48 14.39
N ALA A 81 1.76 17.74 13.31
CA ALA A 81 1.15 17.97 12.01
C ALA A 81 -0.35 17.62 11.95
N GLY A 82 -0.84 16.85 12.93
CA GLY A 82 -2.23 16.38 13.04
C GLY A 82 -2.55 15.17 12.15
N LEU A 83 -1.55 14.41 11.70
CA LEU A 83 -1.79 13.34 10.72
C LEU A 83 -2.66 12.20 11.28
N GLY A 84 -2.61 11.94 12.58
CA GLY A 84 -3.40 10.88 13.22
C GLY A 84 -4.91 10.99 12.99
N ASP A 85 -5.43 12.22 12.89
CA ASP A 85 -6.85 12.48 12.64
C ASP A 85 -7.15 12.72 11.15
N LEU A 86 -6.14 13.13 10.39
CA LEU A 86 -6.31 13.55 9.00
C LEU A 86 -6.27 12.36 8.03
N ILE A 87 -5.38 11.39 8.25
CA ILE A 87 -5.09 10.32 7.29
C ILE A 87 -5.17 8.91 7.89
N THR A 88 -5.28 7.92 7.01
CA THR A 88 -5.07 6.50 7.30
C THR A 88 -3.85 6.04 6.50
N PRO A 89 -2.73 5.70 7.14
CA PRO A 89 -1.52 5.31 6.44
C PRO A 89 -1.70 3.98 5.70
N VAL A 90 -1.08 3.87 4.53
CA VAL A 90 -0.98 2.64 3.75
C VAL A 90 0.47 2.21 3.70
N VAL A 91 0.79 1.11 4.37
CA VAL A 91 2.14 0.54 4.45
C VAL A 91 2.39 -0.35 3.25
N TRP A 92 3.23 0.11 2.32
CA TRP A 92 3.47 -0.53 1.03
C TRP A 92 4.91 -1.04 0.88
N GLY A 93 5.08 -2.01 -0.01
CA GLY A 93 6.34 -2.70 -0.21
C GLY A 93 6.20 -3.94 -1.10
N TYR A 94 7.11 -4.07 -2.07
CA TYR A 94 6.98 -5.06 -3.14
C TYR A 94 8.07 -6.14 -3.14
N LYS A 95 8.92 -6.21 -2.10
CA LYS A 95 9.83 -7.35 -1.94
C LYS A 95 9.05 -8.66 -1.78
N VAL A 96 9.67 -9.76 -2.21
CA VAL A 96 9.11 -11.11 -2.05
C VAL A 96 8.82 -11.41 -0.58
N ASP A 97 9.71 -11.00 0.32
CA ASP A 97 9.51 -11.04 1.77
C ASP A 97 9.68 -9.62 2.35
N VAL A 98 8.58 -8.99 2.74
CA VAL A 98 8.61 -7.65 3.37
C VAL A 98 8.99 -7.70 4.85
N THR A 99 9.09 -8.88 5.46
CA THR A 99 9.60 -9.02 6.84
C THR A 99 11.12 -9.17 6.88
N ALA A 100 11.79 -9.12 5.72
CA ALA A 100 13.24 -9.20 5.65
C ALA A 100 13.88 -8.09 6.51
N GLU A 101 14.94 -8.45 7.23
CA GLU A 101 15.64 -7.54 8.13
C GLU A 101 16.04 -6.24 7.40
N GLY A 102 15.78 -5.11 8.05
CA GLY A 102 16.08 -3.78 7.51
C GLY A 102 15.19 -3.31 6.35
N TYR A 103 14.18 -4.08 5.94
CA TYR A 103 13.28 -3.64 4.86
C TYR A 103 12.40 -2.46 5.29
N PHE A 104 11.67 -2.62 6.40
CA PHE A 104 10.99 -1.51 7.06
C PHE A 104 11.87 -0.92 8.17
N PRO A 105 11.76 0.39 8.45
CA PRO A 105 12.45 0.99 9.58
C PRO A 105 12.14 0.26 10.89
N ALA A 106 13.15 0.05 11.74
CA ALA A 106 12.97 -0.59 13.04
C ALA A 106 11.89 0.13 13.86
N ASN A 107 11.05 -0.64 14.58
CA ASN A 107 9.92 -0.12 15.36
C ASN A 107 8.88 0.70 14.56
N LEU A 108 8.76 0.48 13.25
CA LEU A 108 7.76 1.17 12.41
C LEU A 108 6.35 1.10 13.02
N PHE A 109 5.86 -0.12 13.29
CA PHE A 109 4.48 -0.31 13.77
C PHE A 109 4.27 0.25 15.17
N LYS A 110 5.27 0.16 16.06
CA LYS A 110 5.26 0.84 17.36
C LYS A 110 5.18 2.37 17.25
N ARG A 111 5.80 2.98 16.24
CA ARG A 111 5.64 4.43 15.99
C ARG A 111 4.25 4.73 15.42
N LEU A 112 3.81 3.99 14.42
CA LEU A 112 2.52 4.22 13.78
C LEU A 112 1.36 3.98 14.75
N SER A 113 1.40 2.96 15.60
CA SER A 113 0.36 2.63 16.58
C SER A 113 0.14 3.73 17.63
N ARG A 114 1.18 4.53 17.91
CA ARG A 114 1.11 5.71 18.78
C ARG A 114 0.37 6.89 18.15
N VAL A 115 0.20 6.92 16.83
CA VAL A 115 -0.41 8.08 16.13
C VAL A 115 -1.70 7.72 15.42
N PHE A 116 -1.74 6.56 14.77
CA PHE A 116 -2.83 6.15 13.91
C PHE A 116 -3.65 5.04 14.57
N SER A 117 -4.97 5.24 14.64
CA SER A 117 -5.92 4.23 15.11
C SER A 117 -6.19 3.13 14.09
N LYS A 118 -5.95 3.41 12.80
CA LYS A 118 -6.15 2.49 11.69
C LYS A 118 -5.03 2.62 10.66
N LEU A 119 -4.67 1.52 10.01
CA LEU A 119 -3.78 1.50 8.84
C LEU A 119 -4.19 0.40 7.85
N TYR A 120 -3.65 0.47 6.63
CA TYR A 120 -3.80 -0.57 5.61
C TYR A 120 -2.43 -1.05 5.16
N PHE A 121 -2.38 -2.27 4.63
CA PHE A 121 -1.24 -2.76 3.86
C PHE A 121 -1.45 -2.54 2.37
N ALA A 122 -0.37 -2.57 1.59
CA ALA A 122 -0.46 -2.63 0.14
C ALA A 122 0.60 -3.54 -0.48
N SER A 123 0.13 -4.68 -0.98
CA SER A 123 0.89 -5.62 -1.81
C SER A 123 0.74 -5.28 -3.29
N ALA A 124 1.43 -6.02 -4.15
CA ALA A 124 1.24 -5.93 -5.59
C ALA A 124 0.85 -7.29 -6.18
N PHE A 125 0.00 -7.29 -7.20
CA PHE A 125 -0.25 -8.46 -8.06
C PHE A 125 0.40 -8.33 -9.45
N LYS A 126 0.91 -7.13 -9.79
CA LYS A 126 1.64 -6.82 -11.02
C LYS A 126 2.37 -5.49 -10.96
N GLY A 127 3.30 -5.29 -11.89
CA GLY A 127 3.95 -4.02 -12.21
C GLY A 127 5.05 -3.60 -11.25
N ALA A 128 5.48 -4.50 -10.36
CA ALA A 128 6.38 -4.20 -9.26
C ALA A 128 7.65 -5.08 -9.24
N LEU A 129 7.99 -5.69 -10.37
CA LEU A 129 9.20 -6.51 -10.53
C LEU A 129 10.33 -5.72 -11.21
N THR A 130 10.22 -5.45 -12.52
CA THR A 130 11.21 -4.68 -13.28
C THR A 130 10.51 -3.76 -14.30
N LYS A 131 11.26 -2.80 -14.86
CA LYS A 131 10.73 -1.68 -15.66
C LYS A 131 10.05 -2.11 -16.97
N ASP A 132 10.47 -3.23 -17.54
CA ASP A 132 10.08 -3.72 -18.87
C ASP A 132 9.60 -5.17 -18.82
N GLU A 133 9.18 -5.64 -17.64
CA GLU A 133 8.74 -7.01 -17.43
C GLU A 133 7.53 -7.35 -18.32
N LYS A 134 7.67 -8.40 -19.12
CA LYS A 134 6.64 -8.86 -20.06
C LYS A 134 5.88 -10.08 -19.56
N TYR A 135 6.39 -10.74 -18.53
CA TYR A 135 5.83 -11.98 -18.00
C TYR A 135 5.43 -11.83 -16.55
N ILE A 136 4.37 -12.54 -16.14
CA ILE A 136 3.97 -12.55 -14.74
C ILE A 136 4.70 -13.65 -13.98
N THR A 137 5.23 -13.31 -12.81
CA THR A 137 5.76 -14.31 -11.86
C THR A 137 4.77 -14.48 -10.71
N THR A 138 3.73 -15.30 -10.90
CA THR A 138 2.64 -15.48 -9.91
C THR A 138 3.13 -15.84 -8.50
N ASP A 139 4.09 -16.77 -8.39
CA ASP A 139 4.63 -17.19 -7.09
C ASP A 139 5.33 -16.06 -6.34
N ARG A 140 5.99 -15.13 -7.06
CA ARG A 140 6.64 -13.95 -6.47
C ARG A 140 5.61 -13.02 -5.81
N TYR A 141 4.52 -12.72 -6.52
CA TYR A 141 3.45 -11.85 -6.00
C TYR A 141 2.66 -12.50 -4.87
N LEU A 142 2.40 -13.80 -4.98
CA LEU A 142 1.78 -14.55 -3.89
C LEU A 142 2.64 -14.54 -2.63
N ARG A 143 3.96 -14.73 -2.76
CA ARG A 143 4.89 -14.63 -1.62
C ARG A 143 4.92 -13.23 -1.01
N ASN A 144 4.90 -12.18 -1.84
CA ASN A 144 4.75 -10.79 -1.35
C ASN A 144 3.47 -10.66 -0.51
N HIS A 145 2.32 -11.14 -0.99
CA HIS A 145 1.07 -11.15 -0.22
C HIS A 145 1.17 -11.96 1.08
N MET A 146 1.71 -13.17 1.05
CA MET A 146 1.92 -14.00 2.24
C MET A 146 2.83 -13.32 3.27
N SER A 147 3.84 -12.57 2.81
CA SER A 147 4.75 -11.85 3.69
C SER A 147 4.06 -10.71 4.45
N TYR A 148 2.98 -10.12 3.94
CA TYR A 148 2.15 -9.17 4.71
C TYR A 148 1.37 -9.83 5.84
N VAL A 149 0.88 -11.06 5.63
CA VAL A 149 0.24 -11.84 6.70
C VAL A 149 1.26 -12.20 7.78
N LYS A 150 2.47 -12.57 7.38
CA LYS A 150 3.59 -12.78 8.30
C LYS A 150 3.93 -11.50 9.07
N LEU A 151 4.06 -10.36 8.38
CA LEU A 151 4.33 -9.05 8.96
C LEU A 151 3.30 -8.66 10.03
N TYR A 152 2.02 -8.90 9.75
CA TYR A 152 0.94 -8.70 10.72
C TYR A 152 1.13 -9.56 11.98
N ARG A 153 1.40 -10.86 11.81
CA ARG A 153 1.57 -11.81 12.91
C ARG A 153 2.76 -11.46 13.80
N GLU A 154 3.88 -11.05 13.21
CA GLU A 154 5.10 -10.66 13.92
C GLU A 154 4.95 -9.35 14.70
N ASN A 155 4.04 -8.46 14.27
CA ASN A 155 3.82 -7.15 14.89
C ASN A 155 2.43 -7.04 15.52
N LYS A 156 1.86 -8.17 15.97
CA LYS A 156 0.48 -8.24 16.45
C LYS A 156 0.22 -7.30 17.62
N GLU A 157 1.16 -7.15 18.55
CA GLU A 157 1.01 -6.25 19.71
C GLU A 157 0.69 -4.80 19.30
N ASP A 158 1.28 -4.33 18.21
CA ASP A 158 1.08 -2.96 17.70
C ASP A 158 -0.09 -2.84 16.71
N LEU A 159 -0.51 -3.95 16.09
CA LEU A 159 -1.41 -3.97 14.94
C LEU A 159 -2.80 -4.54 15.21
N ASP A 160 -2.99 -5.31 16.28
CA ASP A 160 -4.27 -5.96 16.59
C ASP A 160 -5.38 -4.90 16.72
N GLY A 161 -6.47 -5.10 15.96
CA GLY A 161 -7.59 -4.14 15.89
C GLY A 161 -7.34 -2.85 15.07
N ARG A 162 -6.15 -2.66 14.48
CA ARG A 162 -5.82 -1.45 13.69
C ARG A 162 -5.74 -1.67 12.19
N VAL A 163 -5.56 -2.91 11.74
CA VAL A 163 -5.46 -3.20 10.29
C VAL A 163 -6.85 -3.21 9.67
N GLY A 164 -7.12 -2.22 8.81
CA GLY A 164 -8.40 -2.09 8.09
C GLY A 164 -8.50 -3.00 6.85
N GLY A 165 -7.39 -3.51 6.35
CA GLY A 165 -7.33 -4.41 5.21
C GLY A 165 -6.01 -4.31 4.43
N ILE A 166 -6.02 -4.88 3.23
CA ILE A 166 -4.90 -4.84 2.28
C ILE A 166 -5.40 -4.34 0.93
N ILE A 167 -4.62 -3.46 0.30
CA ILE A 167 -4.82 -2.95 -1.04
C ILE A 167 -3.95 -3.76 -2.00
N VAL A 168 -4.55 -4.38 -3.01
CA VAL A 168 -3.84 -5.20 -4.00
C VAL A 168 -3.54 -4.33 -5.22
N THR A 169 -2.30 -3.84 -5.31
CA THR A 169 -1.88 -2.85 -6.32
C THR A 169 -1.47 -3.48 -7.64
N GLY A 170 -1.73 -2.77 -8.75
CA GLY A 170 -1.36 -3.21 -10.10
C GLY A 170 -0.73 -2.09 -10.92
N TRP A 171 0.56 -1.85 -10.71
CA TRP A 171 1.31 -0.79 -11.39
C TRP A 171 1.43 -1.04 -12.88
N GLN A 172 1.60 0.02 -13.67
CA GLN A 172 1.60 -0.07 -15.14
C GLN A 172 2.92 0.36 -15.77
N ARG A 173 3.69 1.23 -15.12
CA ARG A 173 4.97 1.77 -15.59
C ARG A 173 5.71 2.42 -14.43
N TYR A 174 7.04 2.47 -14.51
CA TYR A 174 7.91 3.05 -13.47
C TYR A 174 8.13 4.55 -13.62
N MET A 175 7.95 5.10 -14.82
CA MET A 175 8.06 6.52 -15.11
C MET A 175 7.29 6.83 -16.39
N HIS A 176 7.00 8.11 -16.63
CA HIS A 176 6.15 8.54 -17.73
C HIS A 176 6.64 8.10 -19.11
N HIS A 177 7.95 7.93 -19.28
CA HIS A 177 8.58 7.52 -20.54
C HIS A 177 8.93 6.02 -20.61
N ALA A 178 8.62 5.24 -19.57
CA ALA A 178 8.88 3.80 -19.57
C ALA A 178 7.78 3.04 -20.34
N PRO A 179 8.12 1.88 -20.95
CA PRO A 179 7.10 0.99 -21.51
C PRO A 179 6.14 0.49 -20.43
N LEU A 180 4.98 -0.01 -20.86
CA LEU A 180 4.09 -0.72 -19.96
C LEU A 180 4.73 -2.06 -19.56
N CYS A 181 4.60 -2.42 -18.28
CA CYS A 181 5.01 -3.72 -17.75
C CYS A 181 3.78 -4.52 -17.28
N GLU A 182 3.90 -5.84 -17.32
CA GLU A 182 2.95 -6.81 -16.77
C GLU A 182 1.49 -6.42 -17.02
N LEU A 183 1.07 -6.45 -18.27
CA LEU A 183 -0.27 -6.02 -18.69
C LEU A 183 -1.36 -6.81 -17.96
N LEU A 184 -2.53 -6.20 -17.77
CA LEU A 184 -3.61 -6.80 -16.98
C LEU A 184 -3.94 -8.24 -17.38
N MET A 185 -4.03 -8.54 -18.68
CA MET A 185 -4.39 -9.87 -19.18
C MET A 185 -3.42 -10.97 -18.72
N ILE A 186 -2.11 -10.69 -18.74
CA ILE A 186 -1.12 -11.67 -18.29
C ILE A 186 -1.08 -11.78 -16.77
N SER A 187 -1.55 -10.76 -16.04
CA SER A 187 -1.52 -10.70 -14.57
C SER A 187 -2.75 -11.29 -13.88
N ILE A 188 -3.79 -11.66 -14.62
CA ILE A 188 -5.01 -12.28 -14.06
C ILE A 188 -4.69 -13.49 -13.17
N PRO A 189 -3.83 -14.45 -13.56
CA PRO A 189 -3.49 -15.59 -12.70
C PRO A 189 -2.86 -15.18 -11.36
N SER A 190 -2.07 -14.11 -11.34
CA SER A 190 -1.51 -13.55 -10.10
C SER A 190 -2.62 -12.97 -9.23
N LEU A 191 -3.46 -12.10 -9.80
CA LEU A 191 -4.57 -11.49 -9.08
C LEU A 191 -5.50 -12.55 -8.46
N VAL A 192 -5.85 -13.60 -9.21
CA VAL A 192 -6.72 -14.68 -8.70
C VAL A 192 -6.04 -15.43 -7.57
N SER A 193 -4.76 -15.74 -7.70
CA SER A 193 -4.00 -16.44 -6.65
C SER A 193 -3.90 -15.62 -5.37
N ASP A 194 -3.65 -14.31 -5.50
CA ASP A 194 -3.58 -13.37 -4.39
C ASP A 194 -4.94 -13.24 -3.67
N LEU A 195 -6.04 -13.12 -4.42
CA LEU A 195 -7.39 -13.03 -3.85
C LEU A 195 -7.84 -14.33 -3.19
N VAL A 196 -7.54 -15.50 -3.78
CA VAL A 196 -7.85 -16.82 -3.19
C VAL A 196 -7.11 -17.03 -1.87
N TYR A 197 -5.88 -16.53 -1.77
CA TYR A 197 -5.12 -16.53 -0.52
C TYR A 197 -5.75 -15.60 0.52
N LEU A 198 -6.12 -14.37 0.14
CA LEU A 198 -6.70 -13.40 1.07
C LEU A 198 -8.09 -13.81 1.59
N ASP A 199 -8.87 -14.55 0.80
CA ASP A 199 -10.13 -15.13 1.25
C ASP A 199 -9.94 -16.10 2.43
N ASN A 200 -8.82 -16.82 2.49
CA ASN A 200 -8.43 -17.58 3.67
C ASN A 200 -6.92 -17.77 3.77
N VAL A 201 -6.32 -16.97 4.64
CA VAL A 201 -4.86 -16.90 4.87
C VAL A 201 -4.28 -18.12 5.58
N THR A 202 -5.10 -19.10 5.99
CA THR A 202 -4.65 -20.37 6.58
C THR A 202 -4.51 -21.49 5.55
N ARG A 203 -4.96 -21.28 4.31
CA ARG A 203 -4.87 -22.29 3.24
C ARG A 203 -3.42 -22.61 2.91
N ASP A 204 -3.17 -23.89 2.65
CA ASP A 204 -1.90 -24.30 2.08
C ASP A 204 -1.88 -24.10 0.54
N ARG A 205 -0.69 -24.24 -0.06
CA ARG A 205 -0.52 -24.05 -1.52
C ARG A 205 -1.30 -25.06 -2.36
N ASN A 206 -1.48 -26.28 -1.89
CA ASN A 206 -2.20 -27.32 -2.63
C ASN A 206 -3.70 -27.01 -2.66
N GLU A 207 -4.25 -26.55 -1.54
CA GLU A 207 -5.65 -26.12 -1.45
C GLU A 207 -5.93 -24.90 -2.32
N MET A 208 -5.02 -23.92 -2.34
CA MET A 208 -5.12 -22.77 -3.23
C MET A 208 -5.17 -23.21 -4.70
N TRP A 209 -4.27 -24.12 -5.11
CA TRP A 209 -4.19 -24.58 -6.49
C TRP A 209 -5.41 -25.37 -6.97
N LYS A 210 -6.10 -26.07 -6.05
CA LYS A 210 -7.38 -26.71 -6.36
C LYS A 210 -8.45 -25.66 -6.67
N ARG A 211 -8.54 -24.58 -5.89
CA ARG A 211 -9.52 -23.50 -6.06
C ARG A 211 -9.32 -22.68 -7.33
N THR A 212 -8.07 -22.41 -7.72
CA THR A 212 -7.78 -21.63 -8.94
C THR A 212 -8.09 -22.39 -10.23
N ARG A 213 -8.23 -23.73 -10.16
CA ARG A 213 -8.58 -24.58 -11.30
C ARG A 213 -10.09 -24.72 -11.54
N VAL A 214 -10.93 -24.37 -10.57
CA VAL A 214 -12.39 -24.54 -10.67
C VAL A 214 -13.01 -23.31 -11.33
N SER A 215 -12.82 -23.21 -12.64
CA SER A 215 -13.93 -22.96 -13.57
C SER A 215 -14.34 -24.31 -14.13
N ASP A 216 -14.82 -25.19 -13.24
CA ASP A 216 -15.39 -26.47 -13.62
C ASP A 216 -16.84 -26.18 -14.02
N PRO A 217 -17.25 -26.35 -15.28
CA PRO A 217 -18.64 -26.20 -15.66
C PRO A 217 -19.39 -27.28 -14.88
N GLY A 218 -20.22 -26.88 -13.91
CA GLY A 218 -21.09 -27.80 -13.21
C GLY A 218 -21.84 -28.69 -14.21
N PRO A 219 -22.18 -29.93 -13.83
CA PRO A 219 -22.73 -30.90 -14.77
C PRO A 219 -23.94 -30.28 -15.49
N SER A 220 -23.82 -30.14 -16.81
CA SER A 220 -24.92 -29.77 -17.67
C SER A 220 -25.98 -30.86 -17.54
N SER A 221 -27.01 -30.61 -16.74
CA SER A 221 -28.27 -31.35 -16.77
C SER A 221 -28.98 -31.00 -18.08
N GLY A 222 -28.43 -31.47 -19.20
CA GLY A 222 -29.05 -31.45 -20.51
C GLY A 222 -29.48 -32.87 -20.80
N ASN A 223 -30.78 -33.15 -20.61
CA ASN A 223 -31.40 -34.34 -21.17
C ASN A 223 -31.22 -34.29 -22.69
N VAL A 224 -30.34 -35.13 -23.21
CA VAL A 224 -30.36 -35.50 -24.62
C VAL A 224 -31.30 -36.70 -24.73
N GLN A 225 -32.54 -36.42 -25.10
CA GLN A 225 -33.41 -37.41 -25.74
C GLN A 225 -33.41 -37.08 -27.23
N GLU A 226 -32.69 -37.87 -28.02
CA GLU A 226 -32.96 -38.00 -29.44
C GLU A 226 -32.98 -39.49 -29.81
N ILE A 227 -34.18 -39.91 -30.24
CA ILE A 227 -34.59 -41.01 -31.12
C ILE A 227 -34.06 -42.42 -30.81
#